data_AF-A0A9P0NEZ9-F1
#
_entry.id   AF-A0A9P0NEZ9-F1
#
_cell.length_a   1.000
_cell.length_b   1.000
_cell.length_c   1.000
_cell.angle_alpha   90.00
_cell.angle_beta   90.00
_cell.angle_gamma   90.00
#
_symmetry.space_group_name_H-M   'P 1'
#
loop_
_entity.id
_entity.type
_entity.pdbx_description
1 polymer ?
#
loop_
_entity_poly.entity_id
_entity_poly.type
_entity_poly.pdbx_seq_one_letter_code
_entity_poly.pdbx_strand_id
1 'polypeptide(L)'
;MAYRTKICNQGGIFNASRPSEYSSETRKFLNELIKESRLTTLQRKSLQGWLKSGGDTPSTISNRPVSVVSADPIKRYRSTRPRTLKDIIESGAYEPESYRPNTKQKNYNGEKEKLQSIMAYGKVTKLDPVAVVKNPNIPKTTNECTDEELINSVILEIEDREKFLTDMEDLGQGSKYSATIIHEICDRIKKLEVFVNKNACSYRQADVRAIANKYRIPLGSPKTLPGSLSII
;
A
#
# COMPACT_ATOMS: atom_id res chain seq x y z
N MET A 1 -17.03 -52.78 -40.38
CA MET A 1 -17.47 -53.60 -39.23
C MET A 1 -16.53 -53.34 -38.07
N ALA A 2 -16.96 -52.57 -37.08
CA ALA A 2 -16.18 -52.29 -35.87
C ALA A 2 -16.66 -53.20 -34.75
N TYR A 3 -15.76 -54.00 -34.18
CA TYR A 3 -16.05 -54.93 -33.09
C TYR A 3 -16.20 -54.14 -31.79
N ARG A 4 -17.41 -54.15 -31.22
CA ARG A 4 -17.72 -53.58 -29.91
C ARG A 4 -17.33 -54.60 -28.85
N THR A 5 -16.23 -54.37 -28.15
CA THR A 5 -15.85 -55.17 -26.98
C THR A 5 -16.88 -54.94 -25.87
N LYS A 6 -17.48 -56.03 -25.37
CA LYS A 6 -18.41 -55.99 -24.23
C LYS A 6 -17.59 -55.83 -22.95
N ILE A 7 -17.93 -54.84 -22.14
CA ILE A 7 -17.36 -54.64 -20.81
C ILE A 7 -17.92 -55.75 -19.89
N CYS A 8 -17.06 -56.64 -19.42
CA CYS A 8 -17.41 -57.71 -18.49
C CYS A 8 -17.37 -57.18 -17.03
N ASN A 9 -18.53 -57.17 -16.37
CA ASN A 9 -18.69 -56.79 -14.95
C ASN A 9 -18.42 -57.97 -13.99
N GLN A 10 -17.43 -58.82 -14.26
CA GLN A 10 -17.09 -59.96 -13.38
C GLN A 10 -15.62 -59.82 -12.98
N GLY A 11 -15.37 -59.77 -11.66
CA GLY A 11 -14.17 -59.27 -11.01
C GLY A 11 -12.88 -60.08 -11.28
N GLY A 12 -11.77 -59.36 -11.36
CA GLY A 12 -10.42 -59.91 -11.33
C GLY A 12 -9.74 -59.67 -9.97
N ILE A 13 -8.49 -60.10 -9.82
CA ILE A 13 -7.68 -60.02 -8.59
C ILE A 13 -7.59 -58.58 -8.01
N PHE A 14 -7.81 -57.56 -8.85
CA PHE A 14 -7.83 -56.14 -8.47
C PHE A 14 -9.23 -55.56 -8.22
N ASN A 15 -10.29 -56.36 -8.39
CA ASN A 15 -11.68 -56.01 -8.11
C ASN A 15 -12.21 -56.95 -7.02
N ALA A 16 -11.63 -56.86 -5.82
CA ALA A 16 -12.28 -57.41 -4.64
C ALA A 16 -13.54 -56.57 -4.36
N SER A 17 -14.68 -57.23 -4.11
CA SER A 17 -15.85 -56.56 -3.53
C SER A 17 -15.40 -55.74 -2.34
N ARG A 18 -15.65 -54.42 -2.38
CA ARG A 18 -15.31 -53.50 -1.29
C ARG A 18 -15.84 -54.10 0.01
N PRO A 19 -14.99 -54.36 1.03
CA PRO A 19 -15.47 -54.93 2.27
C PRO A 19 -16.50 -53.97 2.86
N SER A 20 -17.63 -54.54 3.29
CA SER A 20 -18.61 -53.85 4.09
C SER A 20 -17.93 -53.20 5.29
N GLU A 21 -18.49 -52.08 5.73
CA GLU A 21 -18.05 -51.26 6.86
C GLU A 21 -17.33 -52.05 7.96
N TYR A 22 -16.06 -51.70 8.25
CA TYR A 22 -15.32 -52.32 9.34
C TYR A 22 -16.12 -52.27 10.65
N SER A 23 -16.14 -53.39 11.39
CA SER A 23 -16.70 -53.44 12.75
C SER A 23 -16.06 -52.37 13.65
N SER A 24 -16.83 -51.83 14.60
CA SER A 24 -16.38 -50.78 15.52
C SER A 24 -15.13 -51.18 16.29
N GLU A 25 -15.03 -52.45 16.68
CA GLU A 25 -13.87 -53.02 17.37
C GLU A 25 -12.62 -53.01 16.48
N THR A 26 -12.75 -53.44 15.22
CA THR A 26 -11.66 -53.40 14.23
C THR A 26 -11.19 -51.98 13.95
N ARG A 27 -12.11 -51.01 13.85
CA ARG A 27 -11.75 -49.59 13.68
C ARG A 27 -10.98 -49.06 14.88
N LYS A 28 -11.33 -49.47 16.10
CA LYS A 28 -10.62 -49.06 17.32
C LYS A 28 -9.20 -49.60 17.32
N PHE A 29 -9.04 -50.89 17.04
CA PHE A 29 -7.72 -51.54 16.95
C PHE A 29 -6.81 -50.89 15.90
N LEU A 30 -7.30 -50.66 14.69
CA LEU A 30 -6.53 -50.00 13.62
C LEU A 30 -6.14 -48.57 13.99
N ASN A 31 -6.99 -47.83 14.72
CA ASN A 31 -6.64 -46.51 15.23
C ASN A 31 -5.51 -46.56 16.28
N GLU A 32 -5.48 -47.58 17.14
CA GLU A 32 -4.40 -47.82 18.10
C GLU A 32 -3.07 -48.04 17.35
N LEU A 33 -3.06 -48.93 16.35
CA LEU A 33 -1.88 -49.22 15.54
C LEU A 33 -1.35 -47.97 14.80
N ILE A 34 -2.26 -47.17 14.23
CA ILE A 34 -1.89 -45.92 13.55
C ILE A 34 -1.26 -44.90 14.53
N LYS A 35 -1.67 -44.90 15.81
CA LYS A 35 -1.08 -44.02 16.84
C LYS A 35 0.29 -44.50 17.29
N GLU A 36 0.47 -45.81 17.46
CA GLU A 36 1.71 -46.42 17.93
C GLU A 36 2.78 -46.53 16.83
N SER A 37 2.36 -46.57 15.57
CA SER A 37 3.28 -46.55 14.42
C SER A 37 4.04 -45.22 14.31
N ARG A 38 5.33 -45.29 13.90
CA ARG A 38 6.21 -44.15 13.61
C ARG A 38 5.87 -43.46 12.28
N LEU A 39 4.61 -43.08 12.09
CA LEU A 39 4.14 -42.34 10.91
C LEU A 39 4.22 -40.83 11.12
N THR A 40 4.44 -40.10 10.02
CA THR A 40 4.31 -38.64 10.04
C THR A 40 2.86 -38.22 10.32
N THR A 41 2.67 -37.03 10.88
CA THR A 41 1.33 -36.50 11.20
C THR A 41 0.40 -36.47 9.99
N LEU A 42 0.94 -36.21 8.80
CA LEU A 42 0.18 -36.17 7.55
C LEU A 42 -0.28 -37.58 7.14
N GLN A 43 0.61 -38.58 7.19
CA GLN A 43 0.27 -39.97 6.92
C GLN A 43 -0.78 -40.51 7.90
N ARG A 44 -0.62 -40.19 9.20
CA ARG A 44 -1.58 -40.55 10.25
C ARG A 44 -2.97 -40.00 9.96
N LYS A 45 -3.07 -38.72 9.57
CA LYS A 45 -4.34 -38.07 9.20
C LYS A 45 -4.96 -38.70 7.96
N SER A 46 -4.15 -39.06 6.96
CA SER A 46 -4.63 -39.75 5.75
C SER A 46 -5.27 -41.10 6.11
N LEU A 47 -4.56 -41.96 6.83
CA LEU A 47 -5.05 -43.29 7.20
C LEU A 47 -6.30 -43.24 8.09
N GLN A 48 -6.35 -42.31 9.06
CA GLN A 48 -7.54 -42.11 9.88
C GLN A 48 -8.73 -41.60 9.06
N GLY A 49 -8.49 -40.79 8.03
CA GLY A 49 -9.52 -40.39 7.06
C GLY A 49 -10.09 -41.60 6.33
N TRP A 50 -9.23 -42.54 5.90
CA TRP A 50 -9.65 -43.75 5.20
C TRP A 50 -10.54 -44.64 6.07
N LEU A 51 -10.19 -44.80 7.35
CA LEU A 51 -10.96 -45.57 8.31
C LEU A 51 -12.37 -45.00 8.56
N LYS A 52 -12.53 -43.68 8.41
CA LYS A 52 -13.81 -42.98 8.62
C LYS A 52 -14.69 -43.01 7.37
N SER A 53 -14.09 -42.94 6.18
CA SER A 53 -14.81 -42.88 4.89
C SER A 53 -15.12 -44.23 4.26
N GLY A 54 -14.90 -45.35 4.96
CA GLY A 54 -15.38 -46.66 4.51
C GLY A 54 -14.73 -47.18 3.22
N GLY A 55 -13.44 -46.91 3.01
CA GLY A 55 -12.67 -47.51 1.91
C GLY A 55 -12.62 -46.73 0.59
N ASP A 56 -13.15 -45.51 0.53
CA ASP A 56 -12.85 -44.62 -0.58
C ASP A 56 -11.42 -44.06 -0.44
N THR A 57 -10.52 -44.50 -1.33
CA THR A 57 -9.17 -43.93 -1.42
C THR A 57 -9.30 -42.45 -1.78
N PRO A 58 -8.76 -41.50 -1.00
CA PRO A 58 -8.64 -40.14 -1.47
C PRO A 58 -7.68 -40.20 -2.65
N SER A 59 -8.22 -39.87 -3.82
CA SER A 59 -7.43 -39.61 -5.02
C SER A 59 -6.22 -38.76 -4.60
N THR A 60 -5.00 -39.25 -4.84
CA THR A 60 -3.75 -38.51 -4.60
C THR A 60 -3.64 -37.26 -5.49
N ILE A 61 -4.69 -36.95 -6.25
CA ILE A 61 -4.87 -35.67 -6.89
C ILE A 61 -5.14 -34.66 -5.79
N SER A 62 -4.05 -33.99 -5.38
CA SER A 62 -4.08 -32.72 -4.69
C SER A 62 -5.05 -31.80 -5.45
N ASN A 63 -6.29 -31.72 -4.98
CA ASN A 63 -7.24 -30.70 -5.41
C ASN A 63 -6.82 -29.39 -4.75
N ARG A 64 -5.70 -28.85 -5.24
CA ARG A 64 -5.40 -27.44 -5.08
C ARG A 64 -6.52 -26.70 -5.82
N PRO A 65 -7.22 -25.74 -5.20
CA PRO A 65 -8.21 -24.95 -5.92
C PRO A 65 -7.46 -24.22 -7.04
N VAL A 66 -7.65 -24.69 -8.27
CA VAL A 66 -7.13 -24.01 -9.46
C VAL A 66 -7.98 -22.76 -9.59
N SER A 67 -7.37 -21.62 -9.30
CA SER A 67 -7.94 -20.31 -9.58
C SER A 67 -8.37 -20.26 -11.04
N VAL A 68 -9.65 -20.03 -11.24
CA VAL A 68 -10.29 -19.89 -12.55
C VAL A 68 -9.73 -18.63 -13.21
N VAL A 69 -8.73 -18.79 -14.07
CA VAL A 69 -8.47 -17.87 -15.17
C VAL A 69 -8.09 -18.74 -16.36
N SER A 70 -8.93 -18.66 -17.38
CA SER A 70 -8.81 -19.31 -18.68
C SER A 70 -7.40 -19.19 -19.23
N ALA A 71 -6.76 -20.32 -19.51
CA ALA A 71 -5.74 -20.44 -20.53
C ALA A 71 -5.66 -21.91 -20.92
N ASP A 72 -5.66 -22.17 -22.22
CA ASP A 72 -5.48 -23.49 -22.81
C ASP A 72 -4.35 -24.29 -22.14
N PRO A 73 -4.41 -25.63 -22.13
CA PRO A 73 -3.35 -26.43 -21.54
C PRO A 73 -2.01 -26.06 -22.16
N ILE A 74 -1.13 -25.43 -21.38
CA ILE A 74 0.25 -25.10 -21.77
C ILE A 74 0.89 -26.39 -22.29
N LYS A 75 1.11 -26.48 -23.61
CA LYS A 75 1.79 -27.62 -24.24
C LYS A 75 3.19 -27.71 -23.66
N ARG A 76 3.39 -28.61 -22.72
CA ARG A 76 4.70 -28.91 -22.14
C ARG A 76 5.51 -29.68 -23.18
N TYR A 77 6.32 -28.94 -23.95
CA TYR A 77 7.29 -29.52 -24.86
C TYR A 77 8.37 -30.26 -24.06
N ARG A 78 8.29 -31.60 -24.04
CA ARG A 78 9.31 -32.49 -23.46
C ARG A 78 10.42 -32.76 -24.48
N SER A 79 11.03 -31.71 -25.02
CA SER A 79 12.17 -31.83 -25.91
C SER A 79 13.37 -31.18 -25.26
N THR A 80 14.53 -31.84 -25.37
CA THR A 80 15.83 -31.30 -24.94
C THR A 80 16.38 -30.25 -25.92
N ARG A 81 15.75 -30.10 -27.09
CA ARG A 81 16.13 -29.07 -28.07
C ARG A 81 15.55 -27.70 -27.70
N PRO A 82 16.29 -26.60 -27.95
CA PRO A 82 15.76 -25.25 -27.81
C PRO A 82 14.54 -25.07 -28.74
N ARG A 83 13.53 -24.34 -28.26
CA ARG A 83 12.30 -24.05 -29.02
C ARG A 83 12.62 -23.06 -30.15
N THR A 84 11.91 -23.19 -31.27
CA THR A 84 11.98 -22.18 -32.32
C THR A 84 11.17 -20.94 -31.92
N LEU A 85 11.46 -19.80 -32.54
CA LEU A 85 10.71 -18.55 -32.30
C LEU A 85 9.20 -18.73 -32.57
N LYS A 86 8.83 -19.50 -33.60
CA LYS A 86 7.43 -19.81 -33.89
C LYS A 86 6.75 -20.56 -32.74
N ASP A 87 7.42 -21.55 -32.17
CA ASP A 87 6.89 -22.32 -31.03
C ASP A 87 6.74 -21.45 -29.77
N ILE A 88 7.65 -20.49 -29.57
CA ILE A 88 7.60 -19.56 -28.44
C ILE A 88 6.40 -18.63 -28.57
N ILE A 89 6.16 -18.07 -29.77
CA ILE A 89 4.99 -17.24 -30.06
C ILE A 89 3.69 -18.04 -29.93
N GLU A 90 3.61 -19.24 -30.51
CA GLU A 90 2.41 -20.11 -30.41
C GLU A 90 2.11 -20.49 -28.95
N SER A 91 3.14 -20.65 -28.11
CA SER A 91 2.97 -20.94 -26.70
C SER A 91 2.51 -19.75 -25.84
N GLY A 92 2.43 -18.54 -26.42
CA GLY A 92 2.07 -17.32 -25.71
C GLY A 92 3.14 -16.81 -24.73
N ALA A 93 4.33 -17.42 -24.71
CA ALA A 93 5.42 -17.07 -23.80
C ALA A 93 6.33 -15.95 -24.33
N TYR A 94 6.10 -15.49 -25.56
CA TYR A 94 6.84 -14.38 -26.16
C TYR A 94 6.50 -13.03 -25.51
N GLU A 95 5.23 -12.85 -25.14
CA GLU A 95 4.75 -11.60 -24.55
C GLU A 95 5.12 -11.54 -23.05
N PRO A 96 5.65 -10.41 -22.56
CA PRO A 96 5.91 -10.22 -21.14
C PRO A 96 4.63 -10.36 -20.30
N GLU A 97 4.72 -11.06 -19.16
CA GLU A 97 3.59 -11.18 -18.24
C GLU A 97 3.24 -9.80 -17.67
N SER A 98 1.96 -9.42 -17.75
CA SER A 98 1.51 -8.13 -17.23
C SER A 98 1.75 -8.05 -15.72
N TYR A 99 2.28 -6.92 -15.24
CA TYR A 99 2.46 -6.68 -13.82
C TYR A 99 1.11 -6.86 -13.08
N ARG A 100 1.09 -7.77 -12.11
CA ARG A 100 -0.04 -7.97 -11.21
C ARG A 100 0.39 -7.56 -9.80
N PRO A 101 -0.18 -6.48 -9.23
CA PRO A 101 0.11 -6.13 -7.85
C PRO A 101 -0.31 -7.29 -6.93
N ASN A 102 0.48 -7.56 -5.90
CA ASN A 102 0.11 -8.55 -4.90
C ASN A 102 -1.16 -8.08 -4.18
N THR A 103 -2.24 -8.84 -4.29
CA THR A 103 -3.55 -8.49 -3.72
C THR A 103 -3.55 -8.47 -2.19
N LYS A 104 -2.58 -9.15 -1.57
CA LYS A 104 -2.37 -9.09 -0.12
C LYS A 104 -1.40 -7.97 0.18
N GLN A 105 -1.93 -6.83 0.65
CA GLN A 105 -1.09 -5.81 1.27
C GLN A 105 -0.30 -6.49 2.39
N LYS A 106 1.03 -6.48 2.26
CA LYS A 106 1.90 -6.96 3.33
C LYS A 106 1.75 -5.98 4.48
N ASN A 107 1.34 -6.46 5.65
CA ASN A 107 1.23 -5.61 6.84
C ASN A 107 2.63 -5.18 7.27
N TYR A 108 3.09 -4.03 6.78
CA TYR A 108 4.43 -3.50 7.07
C TYR A 108 4.63 -3.03 8.51
N ASN A 109 3.58 -3.02 9.34
CA ASN A 109 3.66 -2.54 10.72
C ASN A 109 4.70 -3.32 11.55
N GLY A 110 4.73 -4.65 11.44
CA GLY A 110 5.72 -5.46 12.18
C GLY A 110 7.15 -5.30 11.65
N GLU A 111 7.31 -5.12 10.34
CA GLU A 111 8.63 -4.85 9.75
C GLU A 111 9.14 -3.46 10.11
N LYS A 112 8.23 -2.47 10.16
CA LYS A 112 8.50 -1.11 10.61
C LYS A 112 8.94 -1.08 12.07
N GLU A 113 8.21 -1.75 12.95
CA GLU A 113 8.56 -1.86 14.38
C GLU A 113 9.92 -2.54 14.55
N LYS A 114 10.14 -3.66 13.87
CA LYS A 114 11.42 -4.37 13.90
C LYS A 114 12.58 -3.46 13.46
N LEU A 115 12.41 -2.73 12.35
CA LEU A 115 13.43 -1.83 11.84
C LEU A 115 13.69 -0.68 12.82
N GLN A 116 12.63 -0.11 13.40
CA GLN A 116 12.74 0.93 14.42
C GLN A 116 13.55 0.44 15.63
N SER A 117 13.28 -0.76 16.14
CA SER A 117 14.05 -1.35 17.24
C SER A 117 15.52 -1.57 16.88
N ILE A 118 15.80 -2.03 15.65
CA ILE A 118 17.18 -2.21 15.17
C ILE A 118 17.90 -0.87 15.06
N MET A 119 17.27 0.16 14.51
CA MET A 119 17.91 1.47 14.36
C MET A 119 18.16 2.16 15.71
N ALA A 120 17.23 2.01 16.66
CA ALA A 120 17.36 2.63 17.98
C ALA A 120 18.31 1.87 18.92
N TYR A 121 18.27 0.54 18.93
CA TYR A 121 18.95 -0.29 19.94
C TYR A 121 19.99 -1.26 19.35
N GLY A 122 20.16 -1.31 18.02
CA GLY A 122 21.04 -2.25 17.34
C GLY A 122 20.55 -3.70 17.34
N LYS A 123 19.38 -3.99 17.94
CA LYS A 123 18.81 -5.32 18.09
C LYS A 123 17.29 -5.28 18.10
N VAL A 124 16.64 -6.40 17.75
CA VAL A 124 15.19 -6.51 17.76
C VAL A 124 14.71 -6.70 19.20
N THR A 125 14.50 -5.60 19.91
CA THR A 125 13.69 -5.59 21.13
C THR A 125 12.23 -5.47 20.72
N LYS A 126 11.36 -6.32 21.29
CA LYS A 126 9.93 -6.01 21.30
C LYS A 126 9.81 -4.76 22.16
N LEU A 127 9.39 -3.66 21.56
CA LEU A 127 8.95 -2.54 22.35
C LEU A 127 7.71 -3.08 23.05
N ASP A 128 7.83 -3.46 24.32
CA ASP A 128 6.62 -3.56 25.13
C ASP A 128 5.89 -2.23 24.91
N PRO A 129 4.56 -2.22 24.69
CA PRO A 129 3.77 -1.01 24.87
C PRO A 129 3.79 -0.72 26.36
N VAL A 130 4.98 -0.38 26.87
CA VAL A 130 5.20 0.21 28.17
C VAL A 130 4.22 1.37 28.14
N ALA A 131 3.23 1.26 29.04
CA ALA A 131 2.38 2.34 29.45
C ALA A 131 3.15 3.62 29.24
N VAL A 132 2.57 4.59 28.54
CA VAL A 132 3.13 5.92 28.38
C VAL A 132 3.35 6.47 29.79
N VAL A 133 4.47 6.11 30.42
CA VAL A 133 5.04 6.79 31.55
C VAL A 133 5.46 8.06 30.89
N LYS A 134 4.57 9.04 30.98
CA LYS A 134 4.87 10.42 30.71
C LYS A 134 6.02 10.74 31.67
N ASN A 135 7.25 10.50 31.24
CA ASN A 135 8.41 11.15 31.86
C ASN A 135 8.18 12.63 31.56
N PRO A 136 7.89 13.48 32.55
CA PRO A 136 7.69 14.90 32.31
C PRO A 136 9.01 15.60 31.94
N ASN A 137 10.14 14.88 31.94
CA ASN A 137 11.49 15.42 31.88
C ASN A 137 12.42 14.64 30.93
N ILE A 138 11.92 14.24 29.77
CA ILE A 138 12.81 14.17 28.61
C ILE A 138 12.67 15.56 27.99
N PRO A 139 13.72 16.40 27.94
CA PRO A 139 13.68 17.55 27.05
C PRO A 139 13.44 16.93 25.68
N LYS A 140 12.21 17.08 25.18
CA LYS A 140 11.97 16.88 23.77
C LYS A 140 13.04 17.75 23.15
N THR A 141 13.95 17.15 22.39
CA THR A 141 14.55 17.89 21.29
C THR A 141 13.41 18.07 20.30
N THR A 142 12.38 18.83 20.70
CA THR A 142 11.71 19.71 19.77
C THR A 142 12.90 20.46 19.19
N ASN A 143 13.23 20.15 17.95
CA ASN A 143 13.79 21.17 17.09
C ASN A 143 12.67 22.22 17.06
N GLU A 144 12.58 23.02 18.12
CA GLU A 144 11.67 24.14 18.23
C GLU A 144 12.18 25.04 17.10
N CYS A 145 11.53 24.96 15.95
CA CYS A 145 11.80 25.89 14.88
C CYS A 145 11.60 27.26 15.51
N THR A 146 12.69 28.01 15.63
CA THR A 146 12.66 29.28 16.36
C THR A 146 11.66 30.22 15.68
N ASP A 147 11.07 31.15 16.42
CA ASP A 147 10.15 32.13 15.82
C ASP A 147 10.81 32.87 14.64
N GLU A 148 12.13 33.05 14.69
CA GLU A 148 12.95 33.62 13.62
C GLU A 148 12.99 32.74 12.35
N GLU A 149 13.16 31.42 12.51
CA GLU A 149 13.12 30.47 11.40
C GLU A 149 11.74 30.43 10.74
N LEU A 150 10.67 30.53 11.55
CA LEU A 150 9.29 30.60 11.03
C LEU A 150 9.06 31.88 10.22
N ILE A 151 9.52 33.03 10.73
CA ILE A 151 9.45 34.32 10.04
C ILE A 151 10.22 34.25 8.71
N ASN A 152 11.44 33.70 8.73
CA ASN A 152 12.25 33.53 7.54
C ASN A 152 11.58 32.62 6.51
N SER A 153 11.00 31.50 6.95
CA SER A 153 10.29 30.58 6.05
C SER A 153 9.12 31.28 5.35
N VAL A 154 8.33 32.08 6.06
CA VAL A 154 7.18 32.76 5.47
C VAL A 154 7.61 33.88 4.52
N ILE A 155 8.71 34.60 4.83
CA ILE A 155 9.26 35.60 3.92
C ILE A 155 9.79 34.94 2.63
N LEU A 156 10.52 33.82 2.76
CA LEU A 156 10.98 33.06 1.60
C LEU A 156 9.82 32.55 0.74
N GLU A 157 8.74 32.08 1.35
CA GLU A 157 7.53 31.69 0.59
C GLU A 157 6.94 32.87 -0.19
N ILE A 158 6.94 34.08 0.38
CA ILE A 158 6.47 35.28 -0.32
C ILE A 158 7.38 35.57 -1.52
N GLU A 159 8.70 35.58 -1.33
CA GLU A 159 9.69 35.81 -2.38
C GLU A 159 9.57 34.78 -3.52
N ASP A 160 9.39 33.50 -3.19
CA ASP A 160 9.16 32.43 -4.17
C ASP A 160 7.90 32.68 -5.01
N ARG A 161 6.83 33.22 -4.41
CA ARG A 161 5.61 33.57 -5.14
C ARG A 161 5.78 34.80 -6.02
N GLU A 162 6.57 35.79 -5.61
CA GLU A 162 6.93 36.92 -6.47
C GLU A 162 7.74 36.46 -7.68
N LYS A 163 8.72 35.58 -7.45
CA LYS A 163 9.54 35.01 -8.51
C LYS A 163 8.69 34.19 -9.47
N PHE A 164 7.81 33.32 -8.96
CA PHE A 164 6.89 32.56 -9.79
C PHE A 164 6.03 33.48 -10.68
N LEU A 165 5.52 34.59 -10.13
CA LEU A 165 4.74 35.54 -10.91
C LEU A 165 5.57 36.18 -12.03
N THR A 166 6.82 36.57 -11.71
CA THR A 166 7.78 37.13 -12.68
C THR A 166 8.06 36.11 -13.80
N ASP A 167 8.36 34.86 -13.45
CA ASP A 167 8.63 33.78 -14.41
C ASP A 167 7.40 33.53 -15.31
N MET A 168 6.19 33.63 -14.77
CA MET A 168 4.95 33.48 -15.57
C MET A 168 4.67 34.70 -16.44
N GLU A 169 5.05 35.91 -16.02
CA GLU A 169 4.97 37.12 -16.83
C GLU A 169 5.93 37.07 -18.02
N ASP A 170 7.16 36.60 -17.82
CA ASP A 170 8.15 36.39 -18.88
C ASP A 170 7.68 35.35 -19.92
N LEU A 171 6.91 34.36 -19.49
CA LEU A 171 6.26 33.37 -20.37
C LEU A 171 4.94 33.88 -21.00
N GLY A 172 4.53 35.13 -20.72
CA GLY A 172 3.30 35.72 -21.22
C GLY A 172 2.01 35.18 -20.60
N GLN A 173 2.11 34.43 -19.50
CA GLN A 173 0.99 33.81 -18.77
C GLN A 173 0.64 34.57 -17.48
N GLY A 174 1.25 35.73 -17.23
CA GLY A 174 1.05 36.51 -16.00
C GLY A 174 -0.42 36.85 -15.70
N SER A 175 -1.22 37.20 -16.70
CA SER A 175 -2.64 37.54 -16.50
C SER A 175 -3.48 36.40 -15.93
N LYS A 176 -3.09 35.15 -16.18
CA LYS A 176 -3.80 33.96 -15.70
C LYS A 176 -3.56 33.71 -14.21
N TYR A 177 -2.39 34.06 -13.71
CA TYR A 177 -1.95 33.72 -12.35
C TYR A 177 -1.87 34.93 -11.40
N SER A 178 -1.76 36.15 -11.92
CA SER A 178 -1.53 37.37 -11.15
C SER A 178 -2.52 37.55 -9.99
N ALA A 179 -3.82 37.50 -10.26
CA ALA A 179 -4.83 37.69 -9.22
C ALA A 179 -4.75 36.64 -8.10
N THR A 180 -4.54 35.37 -8.45
CA THR A 180 -4.42 34.27 -7.48
C THR A 180 -3.14 34.41 -6.65
N ILE A 181 -2.01 34.68 -7.30
CA ILE A 181 -0.71 34.77 -6.62
C ILE A 181 -0.64 36.03 -5.74
N ILE A 182 -1.16 37.17 -6.19
CA ILE A 182 -1.26 38.38 -5.36
C ILE A 182 -2.12 38.11 -4.12
N HIS A 183 -3.24 37.41 -4.26
CA HIS A 183 -4.09 37.04 -3.12
C HIS A 183 -3.33 36.15 -2.12
N GLU A 184 -2.61 35.14 -2.62
CA GLU A 184 -1.78 34.26 -1.82
C GLU A 184 -0.64 34.98 -1.08
N ILE A 185 -0.02 35.97 -1.72
CA ILE A 185 0.99 36.84 -1.10
C ILE A 185 0.33 37.66 0.02
N CYS A 186 -0.81 38.31 -0.24
CA CYS A 186 -1.54 39.08 0.76
C CYS A 186 -1.92 38.24 1.99
N ASP A 187 -2.35 37.01 1.78
CA ASP A 187 -2.75 36.12 2.87
C ASP A 187 -1.55 35.66 3.72
N ARG A 188 -0.39 35.42 3.10
CA ARG A 188 0.86 35.13 3.83
C ARG A 188 1.33 36.34 4.64
N ILE A 189 1.29 37.54 4.07
CA ILE A 189 1.61 38.79 4.77
C ILE A 189 0.73 38.96 6.01
N LYS A 190 -0.59 38.79 5.89
CA LYS A 190 -1.51 38.88 7.05
C LYS A 190 -1.18 37.88 8.14
N LYS A 191 -0.88 36.63 7.77
CA LYS A 191 -0.48 35.59 8.74
C LYS A 191 0.82 35.98 9.45
N LEU A 192 1.79 36.51 8.70
CA LEU A 192 3.07 36.96 9.22
C LEU A 192 2.90 38.14 10.19
N GLU A 193 2.12 39.16 9.83
CA GLU A 193 1.82 40.30 10.71
C GLU A 193 1.15 39.84 12.01
N VAL A 194 0.17 38.94 11.92
CA VAL A 194 -0.51 38.38 13.10
C VAL A 194 0.45 37.59 13.98
N PHE A 195 1.34 36.79 13.39
CA PHE A 195 2.33 36.02 14.12
C PHE A 195 3.33 36.92 14.86
N VAL A 196 3.90 37.90 14.15
CA VAL A 196 4.88 38.83 14.71
C VAL A 196 4.27 39.67 15.84
N ASN A 197 3.04 40.16 15.67
CA ASN A 197 2.33 40.91 16.70
C ASN A 197 2.00 40.07 17.93
N LYS A 198 1.58 38.80 17.75
CA LYS A 198 1.24 37.88 18.85
C LYS A 198 2.46 37.50 19.69
N ASN A 199 3.59 37.24 19.06
CA ASN A 199 4.80 36.81 19.73
C ASN A 199 5.67 37.99 20.21
N ALA A 200 5.22 39.24 20.00
CA ALA A 200 6.00 40.45 20.26
C ALA A 200 7.43 40.37 19.68
N CYS A 201 7.59 39.66 18.56
CA CYS A 201 8.87 39.42 17.94
C CYS A 201 9.31 40.68 17.20
N SER A 202 10.53 41.16 17.44
CA SER A 202 11.07 42.32 16.71
C SER A 202 11.91 41.92 15.49
N TYR A 203 12.14 40.61 15.32
CA TYR A 203 12.96 40.07 14.24
C TYR A 203 12.37 40.42 12.87
N ARG A 204 13.20 41.05 12.00
CA ARG A 204 12.86 41.47 10.62
C ARG A 204 11.55 42.26 10.50
N GLN A 205 11.10 42.91 11.57
CA GLN A 205 9.82 43.63 11.58
C GLN A 205 9.79 44.79 10.55
N ALA A 206 10.95 45.38 10.23
CA ALA A 206 11.06 46.36 9.16
C ALA A 206 10.77 45.74 7.78
N ASP A 207 11.30 44.55 7.51
CA ASP A 207 11.08 43.82 6.25
C ASP A 207 9.61 43.42 6.10
N VAL A 208 9.01 42.88 7.17
CA VAL A 208 7.58 42.52 7.19
C VAL A 208 6.71 43.74 6.85
N ARG A 209 7.00 44.90 7.45
CA ARG A 209 6.29 46.15 7.12
C ARG A 209 6.55 46.62 5.69
N ALA A 210 7.78 46.51 5.19
CA ALA A 210 8.12 46.89 3.83
C ALA A 210 7.36 46.03 2.79
N ILE A 211 7.34 44.71 3.00
CA ILE A 211 6.59 43.76 2.18
C ILE A 211 5.09 44.05 2.27
N ALA A 212 4.55 44.30 3.47
CA ALA A 212 3.15 44.65 3.64
C ALA A 212 2.78 45.94 2.89
N ASN A 213 3.62 46.97 2.96
CA ASN A 213 3.39 48.23 2.25
C ASN A 213 3.43 48.08 0.73
N LYS A 214 4.26 47.16 0.20
CA LYS A 214 4.33 46.86 -1.24
C LYS A 214 2.99 46.37 -1.79
N TYR A 215 2.26 45.54 -1.03
CA TYR A 215 1.00 44.93 -1.45
C TYR A 215 -0.25 45.62 -0.90
N ARG A 216 -0.09 46.64 -0.06
CA ARG A 216 -1.19 47.46 0.43
C ARG A 216 -1.60 48.44 -0.66
N ILE A 217 -2.55 48.02 -1.49
CA ILE A 217 -3.15 48.90 -2.51
C ILE A 217 -3.73 50.12 -1.78
N PRO A 218 -3.29 51.36 -2.06
CA PRO A 218 -4.04 52.53 -1.62
C PRO A 218 -5.38 52.44 -2.34
N LEU A 219 -6.47 52.22 -1.61
CA LEU A 219 -7.80 52.50 -2.12
C LEU A 219 -7.73 53.91 -2.68
N GLY A 220 -7.83 54.03 -4.01
CA GLY A 220 -7.82 55.33 -4.67
C GLY A 220 -8.76 56.26 -3.92
N SER A 221 -8.33 57.50 -3.70
CA SER A 221 -9.18 58.51 -3.09
C SER A 221 -10.57 58.44 -3.72
N PRO A 222 -11.65 58.46 -2.91
CA PRO A 222 -13.00 58.32 -3.44
C PRO A 222 -13.19 59.36 -4.55
N LYS A 223 -13.57 58.91 -5.75
CA LYS A 223 -13.90 59.80 -6.86
C LYS A 223 -14.95 60.79 -6.34
N THR A 224 -14.60 62.06 -6.18
CA THR A 224 -15.52 63.11 -5.76
C THR A 224 -16.63 63.19 -6.81
N LEU A 225 -17.88 63.02 -6.38
CA LEU A 225 -19.05 63.17 -7.26
C LEU A 225 -19.06 64.58 -7.87
N PRO A 226 -19.34 64.73 -9.17
CA PRO A 226 -19.38 66.03 -9.81
C PRO A 226 -20.58 66.84 -9.31
N GLY A 227 -20.28 68.00 -8.72
CA GLY A 227 -21.10 69.21 -8.70
C GLY A 227 -22.57 69.08 -8.26
N SER A 228 -22.81 69.21 -6.95
CA SER A 228 -24.07 69.77 -6.47
C SER A 228 -24.08 71.27 -6.82
N LEU A 229 -24.75 71.63 -7.92
CA LEU A 229 -25.08 73.01 -8.22
C LEU A 229 -26.08 73.48 -7.16
N SER A 230 -25.64 74.40 -6.30
CA SER A 230 -26.51 75.17 -5.43
C SER A 230 -27.48 75.97 -6.29
N ILE A 231 -28.74 75.55 -6.32
CA ILE A 231 -29.83 76.37 -6.81
C ILE A 231 -30.22 77.30 -5.67
N ILE A 232 -30.06 78.60 -5.93
CA ILE A 232 -30.56 79.73 -5.13
C ILE A 232 -32.09 79.76 -5.19
#